data_AF-A0A4Y2UQD3-F1
#
_entry.id   AF-A0A4Y2UQD3-F1
#
_cell.length_a   1.000
_cell.length_b   1.000
_cell.length_c   1.000
_cell.angle_alpha   90.00
_cell.angle_beta   90.00
_cell.angle_gamma   90.00
#
_symmetry.space_group_name_H-M   'P 1'
#
loop_
_entity.id
_entity.type
_entity.pdbx_description
1 polymer ?
#
loop_
_entity_poly.entity_id
_entity_poly.type
_entity_poly.pdbx_seq_one_letter_code
_entity_poly.pdbx_strand_id
1 'polypeptide(L)'
;MRKAYILKGSPECVKSELELFHLPPTRTAVENGQWVEFNHVSNVFDGGPVEFHISGSGEEYLDLSQTQLYVKAKILKADYSPILKEIKENALHQTKIGPVNLSIHSLFSQVVVSLNDRLVSNSSNMYPYRSYIETLLNHGFDSKTSQITSEMFYKDSDNGHEKRSKFFESSATVDMIGGIYSDLFHQERLLLNLVDVKIKLIRSKPEFCLQGEEGHKVVLEKISLLVRKVRVSPGVILGHVKALEKETAKYPITEHF
;
A
#
# COMPACT_ATOMS: atom_id res chain seq x y z
N MET A 1 -21.01 18.34 21.74
CA MET A 1 -19.80 18.89 21.10
C MET A 1 -18.61 17.99 21.42
N ARG A 2 -18.01 17.32 20.42
CA ARG A 2 -16.74 16.60 20.61
C ARG A 2 -15.66 17.63 20.92
N LYS A 3 -14.99 17.53 22.07
CA LYS A 3 -13.75 18.27 22.32
C LYS A 3 -12.73 17.76 21.30
N ALA A 4 -12.39 18.57 20.30
CA ALA A 4 -11.28 18.28 19.42
C ALA A 4 -10.00 18.22 20.26
N TYR A 5 -9.15 17.23 20.02
CA TYR A 5 -7.82 17.19 20.61
C TYR A 5 -7.00 18.32 19.95
N ILE A 6 -6.85 19.43 20.66
CA ILE A 6 -6.06 20.58 20.20
C ILE A 6 -4.60 20.34 20.58
N LEU A 7 -3.72 20.28 19.57
CA LEU A 7 -2.28 20.22 19.81
C LEU A 7 -1.84 21.56 20.42
N LYS A 8 -1.17 21.52 21.57
CA LYS A 8 -0.73 22.74 22.27
C LYS A 8 0.16 23.58 21.35
N GLY A 9 -0.33 24.75 20.93
CA GLY A 9 0.35 25.67 20.01
C GLY A 9 -0.12 25.61 18.54
N SER A 10 -1.16 24.84 18.18
CA SER A 10 -1.74 24.91 16.84
C SER A 10 -2.56 26.19 16.64
N PRO A 11 -2.32 26.99 15.59
CA PRO A 11 -3.16 28.15 15.28
C PRO A 11 -4.56 27.71 14.80
N GLU A 12 -5.55 28.59 14.95
CA GLU A 12 -6.85 28.42 14.31
C GLU A 12 -6.70 28.51 12.79
N CYS A 13 -7.36 27.61 12.05
CA CYS A 13 -7.37 27.63 10.59
C CYS A 13 -8.80 27.64 10.07
N VAL A 14 -9.00 28.29 8.92
CA VAL A 14 -10.27 28.30 8.19
C VAL A 14 -10.17 27.30 7.04
N LYS A 15 -11.29 26.64 6.70
CA LYS A 15 -11.36 25.76 5.54
C LYS A 15 -11.08 26.54 4.25
N SER A 16 -10.24 26.01 3.37
CA SER A 16 -9.90 26.63 2.09
C SER A 16 -11.12 26.90 1.21
N GLU A 17 -12.18 26.09 1.33
CA GLU A 17 -13.44 26.29 0.60
C GLU A 17 -14.18 27.58 0.99
N LEU A 18 -13.82 28.20 2.12
CA LEU A 18 -14.37 29.47 2.58
C LEU A 18 -13.56 30.67 2.07
N GLU A 19 -12.40 30.47 1.44
CA GLU A 19 -11.55 31.53 0.88
C GLU A 19 -11.99 31.95 -0.52
N LEU A 20 -13.30 32.20 -0.70
CA LEU A 20 -13.97 32.39 -2.00
C LEU A 20 -13.47 33.59 -2.82
N PHE A 21 -12.81 34.55 -2.18
CA PHE A 21 -12.35 35.80 -2.81
C PHE A 21 -10.83 35.87 -2.96
N HIS A 22 -10.09 34.84 -2.51
CA HIS A 22 -8.66 34.75 -2.71
C HIS A 22 -8.36 33.95 -3.98
N LEU A 23 -7.47 34.51 -4.80
CA LEU A 23 -6.87 33.73 -5.88
C LEU A 23 -5.99 32.63 -5.25
N PRO A 24 -6.19 31.36 -5.64
CA PRO A 24 -5.37 30.28 -5.12
C PRO A 24 -3.91 30.52 -5.51
N PRO A 25 -2.94 30.36 -4.59
CA PRO A 25 -1.54 30.58 -4.89
C PRO A 25 -1.02 29.54 -5.90
N THR A 26 -0.17 29.98 -6.83
CA THR A 26 0.47 29.07 -7.78
C THR A 26 1.58 28.28 -7.07
N ARG A 27 1.50 26.95 -7.12
CA ARG A 27 2.53 26.06 -6.58
C ARG A 27 3.77 26.07 -7.48
N THR A 28 4.78 26.86 -7.11
CA THR A 28 6.09 26.92 -7.79
C THR A 28 7.20 26.15 -7.07
N ALA A 29 6.95 25.74 -5.83
CA ALA A 29 7.95 25.11 -4.96
C ALA A 29 8.29 23.66 -5.34
N VAL A 30 7.41 22.96 -6.04
CA VAL A 30 7.69 21.61 -6.55
C VAL A 30 7.99 21.73 -8.03
N GLU A 31 9.24 21.43 -8.39
CA GLU A 31 9.76 21.60 -9.74
C GLU A 31 9.45 20.37 -10.61
N ASN A 32 9.57 19.17 -10.04
CA ASN A 32 9.34 17.92 -10.75
C ASN A 32 8.92 16.80 -9.78
N GLY A 33 8.22 15.79 -10.28
CA GLY A 33 7.93 14.56 -9.55
C GLY A 33 8.01 13.35 -10.48
N GLN A 34 8.69 12.29 -10.05
CA GLN A 34 8.88 11.06 -10.83
C GLN A 34 8.65 9.83 -9.97
N TRP A 35 8.10 8.76 -10.55
CA TRP A 35 7.99 7.45 -9.90
C TRP A 35 9.24 6.64 -10.20
N VAL A 36 9.87 6.12 -9.15
CA VAL A 36 11.04 5.25 -9.25
C VAL A 36 10.68 3.88 -8.71
N GLU A 37 10.97 2.83 -9.48
CA GLU A 37 10.75 1.44 -9.09
C GLU A 37 11.93 0.95 -8.23
N PHE A 38 11.61 0.45 -7.04
CA PHE A 38 12.54 -0.18 -6.12
C PHE A 38 12.27 -1.69 -6.09
N ASN A 39 13.34 -2.48 -6.29
CA ASN A 39 13.28 -3.92 -6.13
C ASN A 39 13.52 -4.30 -4.66
N HIS A 40 13.03 -5.48 -4.30
CA HIS A 40 13.26 -6.07 -2.97
C HIS A 40 14.74 -6.43 -2.79
N VAL A 41 15.21 -6.39 -1.54
CA VAL A 41 16.59 -6.74 -1.14
C VAL A 41 16.69 -8.20 -0.69
N SER A 42 15.59 -8.77 -0.17
CA SER A 42 15.53 -10.11 0.39
C SER A 42 15.11 -11.16 -0.65
N ASN A 43 15.55 -12.42 -0.48
CA ASN A 43 15.10 -13.51 -1.33
C ASN A 43 13.61 -13.84 -1.05
N VAL A 44 12.73 -13.56 -2.01
CA VAL A 44 11.27 -13.67 -1.89
C VAL A 44 10.72 -15.07 -2.15
N PHE A 45 11.52 -15.97 -2.73
CA PHE A 45 11.03 -17.22 -3.32
C PHE A 45 10.60 -18.30 -2.31
N ASP A 46 11.06 -18.22 -1.05
CA ASP A 46 10.82 -19.24 -0.02
C ASP A 46 9.80 -18.83 1.07
N GLY A 47 8.91 -17.89 0.77
CA GLY A 47 7.90 -17.42 1.74
C GLY A 47 8.49 -16.54 2.86
N GLY A 48 9.76 -16.13 2.72
CA GLY A 48 10.41 -15.16 3.59
C GLY A 48 9.80 -13.75 3.48
N PRO A 49 10.18 -12.84 4.39
CA PRO A 49 9.71 -11.46 4.34
C PRO A 49 10.28 -10.73 3.11
N VAL A 50 9.49 -9.81 2.56
CA VAL A 50 9.93 -8.91 1.48
C VAL A 50 10.41 -7.61 2.08
N GLU A 51 11.66 -7.24 1.81
CA GLU A 51 12.26 -6.02 2.36
C GLU A 51 12.64 -5.05 1.24
N PHE A 52 12.20 -3.80 1.38
CA PHE A 52 12.59 -2.68 0.53
C PHE A 52 13.43 -1.70 1.35
N HIS A 53 14.49 -1.19 0.73
CA HIS A 53 15.31 -0.13 1.28
C HIS A 53 15.39 1.02 0.29
N ILE A 54 14.83 2.16 0.68
CA ILE A 54 14.87 3.40 -0.09
C ILE A 54 15.87 4.31 0.61
N SER A 55 17.02 4.49 -0.02
CA SER A 55 18.03 5.44 0.45
C SER A 55 17.47 6.86 0.39
N GLY A 56 17.56 7.58 1.49
CA GLY A 56 17.27 9.01 1.58
C GLY A 56 18.37 9.87 0.96
N SER A 57 19.46 9.28 0.47
CA SER A 57 20.54 10.00 -0.19
C SER A 57 20.03 10.75 -1.43
N GLY A 58 20.24 12.06 -1.47
CA GLY A 58 19.88 12.92 -2.62
C GLY A 58 19.27 14.25 -2.20
N GLU A 59 18.86 15.02 -3.20
CA GLU A 59 18.19 16.33 -3.02
C GLU A 59 16.66 16.21 -3.12
N GLU A 60 16.14 15.05 -3.53
CA GLU A 60 14.72 14.80 -3.73
C GLU A 60 14.05 14.41 -2.42
N TYR A 61 12.82 14.89 -2.22
CA TYR A 61 11.95 14.46 -1.12
C TYR A 61 11.12 13.26 -1.55
N LEU A 62 10.58 12.50 -0.60
CA LEU A 62 9.72 11.35 -0.90
C LEU A 62 8.26 11.68 -0.62
N ASP A 63 7.39 11.42 -1.59
CA ASP A 63 5.94 11.47 -1.42
C ASP A 63 5.44 10.05 -1.11
N LEU A 64 5.33 9.74 0.19
CA LEU A 64 4.89 8.43 0.66
C LEU A 64 3.42 8.16 0.33
N SER A 65 2.59 9.21 0.24
CA SER A 65 1.15 9.08 -0.08
C SER A 65 0.89 8.52 -1.48
N GLN A 66 1.85 8.71 -2.39
CA GLN A 66 1.79 8.23 -3.76
C GLN A 66 2.63 6.97 -3.98
N THR A 67 3.05 6.30 -2.90
CA THR A 67 3.79 5.05 -3.00
C THR A 67 2.86 3.88 -3.28
N GLN A 68 3.20 3.08 -4.29
CA GLN A 68 2.42 1.93 -4.72
C GLN A 68 3.24 0.65 -4.64
N LEU A 69 2.63 -0.41 -4.13
CA LEU A 69 3.15 -1.76 -4.16
C LEU A 69 2.65 -2.46 -5.42
N TYR A 70 3.56 -2.99 -6.23
CA TYR A 70 3.26 -3.80 -7.39
C TYR A 70 3.62 -5.25 -7.14
N VAL A 71 2.69 -6.16 -7.43
CA VAL A 71 2.84 -7.60 -7.22
C VAL A 71 2.38 -8.35 -8.46
N LYS A 72 3.25 -9.20 -8.98
CA LYS A 72 2.93 -10.23 -9.97
C LYS A 72 2.94 -11.59 -9.29
N ALA A 73 1.80 -12.28 -9.29
CA ALA A 73 1.64 -13.54 -8.57
C ALA A 73 0.83 -14.57 -9.35
N LYS A 74 0.97 -15.85 -8.97
CA LYS A 74 0.16 -16.96 -9.47
C LYS A 74 -0.19 -17.93 -8.33
N ILE A 75 -1.23 -18.73 -8.53
CA ILE A 75 -1.62 -19.80 -7.59
C ILE A 75 -1.11 -21.13 -8.14
N LEU A 76 -0.35 -21.86 -7.34
CA LEU A 76 0.14 -23.21 -7.62
C LEU A 76 -0.33 -24.19 -6.54
N LYS A 77 -0.21 -25.48 -6.81
CA LYS A 77 -0.33 -26.51 -5.77
C LYS A 77 0.87 -26.44 -4.81
N ALA A 78 0.76 -27.10 -3.66
CA ALA A 78 1.78 -27.13 -2.62
C ALA A 78 3.12 -27.69 -3.14
N ASP A 79 3.08 -28.62 -4.10
CA ASP A 79 4.23 -29.21 -4.79
C ASP A 79 4.83 -28.32 -5.92
N TYR A 80 4.36 -27.07 -6.06
CA TYR A 80 4.71 -26.13 -7.14
C TYR A 80 4.22 -26.54 -8.54
N SER A 81 3.40 -27.59 -8.67
CA SER A 81 2.78 -27.93 -9.94
C SER A 81 1.64 -26.95 -10.29
N PRO A 82 1.39 -26.70 -11.58
CA PRO A 82 0.28 -25.85 -12.01
C PRO A 82 -1.07 -26.52 -11.76
N ILE A 83 -2.09 -25.70 -11.53
CA ILE A 83 -3.49 -26.12 -11.52
C ILE A 83 -3.89 -26.35 -12.98
N LEU A 84 -4.22 -27.58 -13.33
CA LEU A 84 -4.72 -27.91 -14.67
C LEU A 84 -6.23 -27.68 -14.70
N LYS A 85 -6.77 -27.22 -15.85
CA LYS A 85 -8.23 -27.20 -16.04
C LYS A 85 -8.73 -28.63 -16.05
N GLU A 86 -9.40 -29.05 -14.98
CA GLU A 86 -10.13 -30.31 -15.00
C GLU A 86 -11.38 -30.15 -15.88
N ILE A 87 -11.43 -30.87 -17.01
CA ILE A 87 -12.67 -31.06 -17.77
C ILE A 87 -13.48 -32.10 -16.99
N LYS A 88 -14.20 -31.67 -15.95
CA LYS A 88 -15.16 -32.55 -15.25
C LYS A 88 -16.57 -32.20 -15.72
N GLU A 89 -17.16 -33.10 -16.50
CA GLU A 89 -18.51 -33.00 -17.09
C GLU A 89 -19.64 -32.90 -16.04
N ASN A 90 -19.37 -33.03 -14.73
CA ASN A 90 -20.40 -32.98 -13.68
C ASN A 90 -19.89 -32.36 -12.36
N ALA A 91 -19.27 -31.18 -12.38
CA ALA A 91 -18.84 -30.49 -11.15
C ALA A 91 -19.96 -29.61 -10.57
N LEU A 92 -20.99 -30.23 -10.02
CA LEU A 92 -21.96 -29.54 -9.17
C LEU A 92 -21.27 -29.25 -7.82
N HIS A 93 -20.91 -27.99 -7.58
CA HIS A 93 -20.36 -27.45 -6.32
C HIS A 93 -18.91 -27.83 -5.93
N GLN A 94 -17.94 -27.72 -6.84
CA GLN A 94 -16.54 -27.56 -6.39
C GLN A 94 -16.22 -26.09 -6.12
N THR A 95 -15.83 -25.79 -4.88
CA THR A 95 -15.37 -24.45 -4.49
C THR A 95 -14.11 -24.11 -5.28
N LYS A 96 -14.22 -23.23 -6.27
CA LYS A 96 -13.07 -22.74 -7.04
C LYS A 96 -12.04 -22.15 -6.09
N ILE A 97 -10.80 -22.60 -6.22
CA ILE A 97 -9.66 -21.99 -5.54
C ILE A 97 -9.40 -20.61 -6.12
N GLY A 98 -9.29 -19.62 -5.25
CA GLY A 98 -8.98 -18.26 -5.64
C GLY A 98 -8.52 -17.44 -4.44
N PRO A 99 -8.07 -16.20 -4.67
CA PRO A 99 -7.61 -15.37 -3.59
C PRO A 99 -8.79 -14.78 -2.80
N VAL A 100 -8.55 -14.57 -1.51
CA VAL A 100 -9.41 -13.76 -0.66
C VAL A 100 -9.49 -12.33 -1.22
N ASN A 101 -10.58 -11.64 -0.90
CA ASN A 101 -10.82 -10.27 -1.31
C ASN A 101 -9.65 -9.35 -0.92
N LEU A 102 -9.42 -8.31 -1.72
CA LEU A 102 -8.32 -7.36 -1.53
C LEU A 102 -6.95 -8.08 -1.46
N SER A 103 -6.69 -8.91 -2.48
CA SER A 103 -5.67 -9.95 -2.39
C SER A 103 -4.27 -9.41 -2.20
N ILE A 104 -3.93 -8.26 -2.81
CA ILE A 104 -2.59 -7.67 -2.67
C ILE A 104 -2.23 -7.40 -1.19
N HIS A 105 -3.22 -7.09 -0.36
CA HIS A 105 -3.02 -6.85 1.07
C HIS A 105 -3.16 -8.12 1.91
N SER A 106 -4.03 -9.05 1.51
CA SER A 106 -4.15 -10.34 2.21
C SER A 106 -2.87 -11.19 2.11
N LEU A 107 -2.01 -10.93 1.11
CA LEU A 107 -0.69 -11.53 0.94
C LEU A 107 0.29 -11.28 2.09
N PHE A 108 0.06 -10.26 2.93
CA PHE A 108 0.98 -9.87 3.99
C PHE A 108 0.28 -9.74 5.34
N SER A 109 0.74 -10.45 6.36
CA SER A 109 0.13 -10.41 7.69
C SER A 109 0.50 -9.12 8.43
N GLN A 110 1.64 -8.54 8.08
CA GLN A 110 2.21 -7.38 8.75
C GLN A 110 3.04 -6.55 7.78
N VAL A 111 2.94 -5.22 7.92
CA VAL A 111 3.76 -4.23 7.22
C VAL A 111 4.50 -3.39 8.25
N VAL A 112 5.81 -3.48 8.21
CA VAL A 112 6.72 -2.80 9.15
C VAL A 112 7.44 -1.69 8.40
N VAL A 113 7.30 -0.47 8.88
CA VAL A 113 7.92 0.73 8.28
C VAL A 113 8.87 1.33 9.30
N SER A 114 10.11 1.56 8.89
CA SER A 114 11.15 2.20 9.71
C SER A 114 11.78 3.38 8.99
N LEU A 115 12.05 4.45 9.72
CA LEU A 115 12.75 5.65 9.25
C LEU A 115 14.10 5.75 9.97
N ASN A 116 15.22 5.77 9.26
CA ASN A 116 16.57 5.77 9.86
C ASN A 116 16.70 4.73 11.00
N ASP A 117 16.30 3.48 10.73
CA ASP A 117 16.28 2.35 11.68
C ASP A 117 15.35 2.47 12.89
N ARG A 118 14.57 3.55 12.98
CA ARG A 118 13.52 3.69 13.98
C ARG A 118 12.19 3.18 13.44
N LEU A 119 11.63 2.17 14.11
CA LEU A 119 10.28 1.68 13.82
C LEU A 119 9.26 2.81 14.03
N VAL A 120 8.42 3.05 13.00
CA VAL A 120 7.35 4.06 13.04
C VAL A 120 5.95 3.48 12.84
N SER A 121 5.83 2.27 12.27
CA SER A 121 4.53 1.61 12.13
C SER A 121 4.19 0.71 13.31
N ASN A 122 2.89 0.43 13.47
CA ASN A 122 2.44 -0.64 14.35
C ASN A 122 2.84 -2.00 13.76
N SER A 123 3.38 -2.89 14.60
CA SER A 123 3.90 -4.21 14.22
C SER A 123 2.90 -5.34 14.46
N SER A 124 1.60 -5.06 14.41
CA SER A 124 0.55 -6.06 14.61
C SER A 124 0.35 -6.95 13.37
N ASN A 125 -0.02 -8.22 13.61
CA ASN A 125 -0.36 -9.19 12.56
C ASN A 125 -1.80 -8.99 12.01
N MET A 126 -2.29 -7.75 12.01
CA MET A 126 -3.66 -7.40 11.66
C MET A 126 -3.75 -6.57 10.38
N TYR A 127 -2.65 -6.48 9.61
CA TYR A 127 -2.57 -5.65 8.41
C TYR A 127 -3.69 -5.95 7.41
N PRO A 128 -4.00 -7.22 7.06
CA PRO A 128 -5.08 -7.51 6.10
C PRO A 128 -6.45 -7.05 6.55
N TYR A 129 -6.74 -7.17 7.85
CA TYR A 129 -8.02 -6.74 8.42
C TYR A 129 -8.12 -5.22 8.40
N ARG A 130 -7.04 -4.54 8.80
CA ARG A 130 -6.94 -3.09 8.78
C ARG A 130 -7.16 -2.56 7.36
N SER A 131 -6.41 -3.06 6.38
CA SER A 131 -6.56 -2.64 4.99
C SER A 131 -7.98 -2.88 4.48
N TYR A 132 -8.56 -4.05 4.77
CA TYR A 132 -9.91 -4.37 4.30
C TYR A 132 -10.98 -3.45 4.91
N ILE A 133 -10.90 -3.17 6.22
CA ILE A 133 -11.84 -2.27 6.90
C ILE A 133 -11.68 -0.83 6.39
N GLU A 134 -10.44 -0.34 6.26
CA GLU A 134 -10.17 0.99 5.71
C GLU A 134 -10.69 1.11 4.27
N THR A 135 -10.47 0.10 3.42
CA THR A 135 -11.05 0.07 2.06
C THR A 135 -12.58 0.13 2.11
N LEU A 136 -13.21 -0.60 3.02
CA LEU A 136 -14.67 -0.62 3.14
C LEU A 136 -15.25 0.70 3.64
N LEU A 137 -14.59 1.39 4.56
CA LEU A 137 -15.12 2.61 5.18
C LEU A 137 -14.75 3.88 4.42
N ASN A 138 -13.55 3.94 3.84
CA ASN A 138 -13.03 5.17 3.23
C ASN A 138 -13.36 5.31 1.73
N HIS A 139 -13.74 4.22 1.04
CA HIS A 139 -14.00 4.27 -0.39
C HIS A 139 -15.49 4.16 -0.75
N GLY A 140 -15.93 5.04 -1.64
CA GLY A 140 -17.25 4.99 -2.26
C GLY A 140 -17.42 3.83 -3.24
N PHE A 141 -18.65 3.64 -3.72
CA PHE A 141 -18.99 2.60 -4.70
C PHE A 141 -18.12 2.69 -5.96
N ASP A 142 -18.02 3.88 -6.54
CA ASP A 142 -17.29 4.11 -7.81
C ASP A 142 -15.82 3.70 -7.71
N SER A 143 -15.14 4.04 -6.61
CA SER A 143 -13.74 3.68 -6.37
C SER A 143 -13.57 2.17 -6.23
N LYS A 144 -14.47 1.52 -5.46
CA LYS A 144 -14.49 0.05 -5.27
C LYS A 144 -14.73 -0.73 -6.56
N THR A 145 -15.51 -0.19 -7.50
CA THR A 145 -15.77 -0.83 -8.80
C THR A 145 -14.78 -0.44 -9.90
N SER A 146 -13.89 0.53 -9.64
CA SER A 146 -12.88 0.99 -10.60
C SER A 146 -11.47 0.77 -10.06
N GLN A 147 -10.86 1.77 -9.44
CA GLN A 147 -9.46 1.79 -9.05
C GLN A 147 -9.07 0.61 -8.15
N ILE A 148 -9.87 0.29 -7.14
CA ILE A 148 -9.54 -0.76 -6.15
C ILE A 148 -9.68 -2.18 -6.75
N THR A 149 -10.24 -2.33 -7.95
CA THR A 149 -10.20 -3.62 -8.65
C THR A 149 -8.77 -4.04 -9.01
N SER A 150 -7.84 -3.08 -9.13
CA SER A 150 -6.39 -3.35 -9.29
C SER A 150 -5.74 -3.99 -8.05
N GLU A 151 -6.37 -3.85 -6.88
CA GLU A 151 -6.01 -4.50 -5.62
C GLU A 151 -6.78 -5.82 -5.41
N MET A 152 -7.53 -6.27 -6.43
CA MET A 152 -8.45 -7.41 -6.39
C MET A 152 -9.61 -7.24 -5.41
N PHE A 153 -10.11 -6.01 -5.24
CA PHE A 153 -11.37 -5.81 -4.55
C PHE A 153 -12.56 -6.14 -5.44
N TYR A 154 -13.35 -7.14 -5.05
CA TYR A 154 -14.63 -7.45 -5.68
C TYR A 154 -15.66 -7.77 -4.61
N LYS A 155 -16.83 -7.14 -4.65
CA LYS A 155 -17.86 -7.35 -3.65
C LYS A 155 -18.37 -8.80 -3.67
N ASP A 156 -18.27 -9.50 -2.54
CA ASP A 156 -18.57 -10.92 -2.48
C ASP A 156 -20.07 -11.23 -2.60
N SER A 157 -20.96 -10.27 -2.30
CA SER A 157 -22.40 -10.39 -2.59
C SER A 157 -22.70 -10.57 -4.08
N ASP A 158 -21.77 -10.15 -4.96
CA ASP A 158 -21.97 -10.08 -6.41
C ASP A 158 -21.02 -11.06 -7.12
N ASN A 159 -20.87 -12.26 -6.55
CA ASN A 159 -19.95 -13.32 -6.98
C ASN A 159 -18.48 -12.86 -7.06
N GLY A 160 -18.06 -12.04 -6.10
CA GLY A 160 -16.70 -11.48 -6.06
C GLY A 160 -15.61 -12.55 -6.06
N HIS A 161 -15.77 -13.61 -5.27
CA HIS A 161 -14.84 -14.74 -5.23
C HIS A 161 -14.67 -15.43 -6.58
N GLU A 162 -15.76 -15.67 -7.31
CA GLU A 162 -15.69 -16.29 -8.63
C GLU A 162 -14.96 -15.40 -9.64
N LYS A 163 -15.21 -14.08 -9.60
CA LYS A 163 -14.53 -13.11 -10.46
C LYS A 163 -13.03 -13.09 -10.20
N ARG A 164 -12.63 -13.06 -8.92
CA ARG A 164 -11.21 -13.12 -8.52
C ARG A 164 -10.55 -14.42 -8.93
N SER A 165 -11.22 -15.55 -8.67
CA SER A 165 -10.70 -16.89 -8.99
C SER A 165 -10.41 -17.05 -10.49
N LYS A 166 -11.25 -16.47 -11.36
CA LYS A 166 -11.07 -16.51 -12.83
C LYS A 166 -9.72 -15.96 -13.29
N PHE A 167 -9.18 -14.94 -12.63
CA PHE A 167 -7.87 -14.37 -13.01
C PHE A 167 -6.72 -15.37 -12.81
N PHE A 168 -6.84 -16.28 -11.84
CA PHE A 168 -5.81 -17.25 -11.49
C PHE A 168 -6.09 -18.66 -12.04
N GLU A 169 -7.13 -18.82 -12.86
CA GLU A 169 -7.45 -20.10 -13.48
C GLU A 169 -6.25 -20.62 -14.28
N SER A 170 -6.01 -21.93 -14.20
CA SER A 170 -4.88 -22.59 -14.89
C SER A 170 -3.50 -22.09 -14.45
N SER A 171 -3.37 -21.60 -13.20
CA SER A 171 -2.13 -20.98 -12.69
C SER A 171 -1.66 -19.79 -13.52
N ALA A 172 -2.60 -19.05 -14.11
CA ALA A 172 -2.29 -17.80 -14.78
C ALA A 172 -1.65 -16.79 -13.82
N THR A 173 -0.69 -16.05 -14.35
CA THR A 173 -0.03 -14.96 -13.65
C THR A 173 -0.90 -13.71 -13.72
N VAL A 174 -1.01 -13.02 -12.58
CA VAL A 174 -1.83 -11.82 -12.44
C VAL A 174 -1.01 -10.68 -11.86
N ASP A 175 -1.16 -9.52 -12.48
CA ASP A 175 -0.58 -8.25 -12.05
C ASP A 175 -1.57 -7.50 -11.15
N MET A 176 -1.07 -7.04 -10.00
CA MET A 176 -1.82 -6.27 -9.01
C MET A 176 -0.98 -5.06 -8.59
N ILE A 177 -1.66 -3.95 -8.30
CA ILE A 177 -1.01 -2.73 -7.81
C ILE A 177 -1.93 -2.03 -6.82
N GLY A 178 -1.36 -1.45 -5.76
CA GLY A 178 -2.14 -0.82 -4.70
C GLY A 178 -1.31 0.05 -3.76
N GLY A 179 -1.97 0.85 -2.94
CA GLY A 179 -1.30 1.65 -1.90
C GLY A 179 -0.79 0.79 -0.73
N ILE A 180 0.01 1.34 0.18
CA ILE A 180 0.35 0.66 1.44
C ILE A 180 -0.53 1.21 2.55
N TYR A 181 -1.26 0.32 3.25
CA TYR A 181 -2.15 0.70 4.34
C TYR A 181 -1.37 0.85 5.65
N SER A 182 -0.67 1.99 5.78
CA SER A 182 0.04 2.38 6.98
C SER A 182 -0.15 3.87 7.22
N ASP A 183 -0.22 4.28 8.48
CA ASP A 183 -0.49 5.68 8.85
C ASP A 183 0.45 6.70 8.18
N LEU A 184 1.73 6.33 8.02
CA LEU A 184 2.73 7.18 7.37
C LEU A 184 2.52 7.32 5.85
N PHE A 185 1.78 6.40 5.23
CA PHE A 185 1.47 6.42 3.81
C PHE A 185 0.13 7.14 3.52
N HIS A 186 -0.61 7.54 4.55
CA HIS A 186 -1.82 8.36 4.39
C HIS A 186 -1.59 9.86 4.61
N GLN A 187 -0.41 10.24 5.12
CA GLN A 187 -0.05 11.64 5.31
C GLN A 187 0.54 12.24 4.01
N GLU A 188 0.12 13.45 3.65
CA GLU A 188 0.47 14.12 2.39
C GLU A 188 1.74 14.98 2.45
N ARG A 189 2.36 15.13 3.63
CA ARG A 189 3.63 15.85 3.79
C ARG A 189 4.78 15.03 3.21
N LEU A 190 5.54 15.69 2.34
CA LEU A 190 6.76 15.12 1.77
C LEU A 190 7.76 14.77 2.88
N LEU A 191 8.26 13.53 2.85
CA LEU A 191 9.35 13.10 3.72
C LEU A 191 10.63 13.80 3.24
N LEU A 192 11.31 14.48 4.16
CA LEU A 192 12.56 15.17 3.89
C LEU A 192 13.61 14.20 3.34
N ASN A 193 14.53 14.73 2.54
CA ASN A 193 15.72 13.99 2.14
C ASN A 193 16.61 13.62 3.35
N LEU A 194 17.57 12.73 3.13
CA LEU A 194 18.47 12.16 4.15
C LEU A 194 17.74 11.33 5.22
N VAL A 195 16.52 10.89 4.93
CA VAL A 195 15.77 9.91 5.74
C VAL A 195 15.63 8.62 4.95
N ASP A 196 16.29 7.57 5.41
CA ASP A 196 16.18 6.23 4.85
C ASP A 196 14.85 5.61 5.25
N VAL A 197 14.15 5.02 4.27
CA VAL A 197 12.90 4.30 4.51
C VAL A 197 13.13 2.82 4.30
N LYS A 198 12.81 2.01 5.32
CA LYS A 198 12.81 0.55 5.24
C LYS A 198 11.38 0.04 5.39
N ILE A 199 10.93 -0.77 4.44
CA ILE A 199 9.60 -1.39 4.47
C ILE A 199 9.79 -2.90 4.43
N LYS A 200 9.26 -3.59 5.44
CA LYS A 200 9.30 -5.03 5.57
C LYS A 200 7.88 -5.59 5.57
N LEU A 201 7.58 -6.41 4.57
CA LEU A 201 6.31 -7.09 4.39
C LEU A 201 6.45 -8.55 4.81
N ILE A 202 5.73 -8.96 5.85
CA ILE A 202 5.75 -10.34 6.34
C ILE A 202 4.62 -11.10 5.65
N ARG A 203 4.93 -12.24 5.04
CA ARG A 203 3.98 -13.05 4.26
C ARG A 203 2.89 -13.63 5.15
N SER A 204 1.64 -13.52 4.71
CA SER A 204 0.52 -14.26 5.28
C SER A 204 0.64 -15.74 4.94
N LYS A 205 -0.02 -16.58 5.76
CA LYS A 205 -0.11 -18.01 5.45
C LYS A 205 -1.09 -18.28 4.30
N PRO A 206 -0.88 -19.32 3.49
CA PRO A 206 -1.77 -19.64 2.37
C PRO A 206 -3.24 -19.79 2.76
N GLU A 207 -3.53 -20.33 3.94
CA GLU A 207 -4.90 -20.54 4.45
C GLU A 207 -5.64 -19.23 4.72
N PHE A 208 -4.91 -18.13 4.86
CA PHE A 208 -5.49 -16.79 4.98
C PHE A 208 -5.65 -16.10 3.62
N CYS A 209 -4.69 -16.28 2.70
CA CYS A 209 -4.70 -15.58 1.41
C CYS A 209 -5.65 -16.22 0.39
N LEU A 210 -5.95 -17.51 0.55
CA LEU A 210 -6.71 -18.31 -0.41
C LEU A 210 -8.02 -18.80 0.18
N GLN A 211 -9.02 -18.90 -0.67
CA GLN A 211 -10.32 -19.47 -0.37
C GLN A 211 -10.64 -20.56 -1.39
N GLY A 212 -10.89 -21.78 -0.91
CA GLY A 212 -11.13 -22.97 -1.75
C GLY A 212 -10.51 -24.22 -1.16
N GLU A 213 -10.16 -25.17 -2.02
CA GLU A 213 -9.49 -26.42 -1.63
C GLU A 213 -8.09 -26.16 -1.04
N GLU A 214 -7.76 -26.88 0.03
CA GLU A 214 -6.45 -26.84 0.66
C GLU A 214 -5.33 -27.36 -0.27
N GLY A 215 -4.07 -27.20 0.14
CA GLY A 215 -2.93 -27.69 -0.64
C GLY A 215 -2.53 -26.78 -1.81
N HIS A 216 -2.95 -25.51 -1.78
CA HIS A 216 -2.56 -24.49 -2.75
C HIS A 216 -1.76 -23.37 -2.07
N LYS A 217 -0.94 -22.65 -2.85
CA LYS A 217 -0.15 -21.52 -2.37
C LYS A 217 -0.03 -20.43 -3.43
N VAL A 218 0.14 -19.20 -2.96
CA VAL A 218 0.47 -18.06 -3.83
C VAL A 218 1.98 -17.95 -3.98
N VAL A 219 2.44 -17.99 -5.22
CA VAL A 219 3.84 -17.75 -5.60
C VAL A 219 3.97 -16.34 -6.16
N LEU A 220 4.90 -15.57 -5.61
CA LEU A 220 5.26 -14.25 -6.12
C LEU A 220 6.30 -14.41 -7.23
N GLU A 221 6.02 -13.91 -8.43
CA GLU A 221 6.97 -13.90 -9.54
C GLU A 221 7.77 -12.59 -9.60
N LYS A 222 7.10 -11.47 -9.31
CA LYS A 222 7.74 -10.16 -9.20
C LYS A 222 7.06 -9.36 -8.10
N ILE A 223 7.86 -8.62 -7.34
CA ILE A 223 7.37 -7.62 -6.39
C ILE A 223 8.30 -6.42 -6.40
N SER A 224 7.72 -5.24 -6.54
CA SER A 224 8.45 -3.97 -6.56
C SER A 224 7.62 -2.85 -5.94
N LEU A 225 8.31 -1.80 -5.52
CA LEU A 225 7.71 -0.64 -4.89
C LEU A 225 7.93 0.59 -5.77
N LEU A 226 6.86 1.24 -6.20
CA LEU A 226 6.92 2.48 -6.96
C LEU A 226 6.82 3.65 -5.98
N VAL A 227 7.92 4.36 -5.77
CA VAL A 227 7.98 5.50 -4.84
C VAL A 227 8.07 6.79 -5.64
N ARG A 228 7.24 7.77 -5.29
CA ARG A 228 7.27 9.09 -5.93
C ARG A 228 8.34 9.96 -5.28
N LYS A 229 9.36 10.31 -6.05
CA LYS A 229 10.39 11.29 -5.69
C LYS A 229 10.00 12.67 -6.19
N VAL A 230 10.21 13.69 -5.38
CA VAL A 230 9.78 15.06 -5.65
C VAL A 230 10.97 16.00 -5.53
N ARG A 231 11.29 16.72 -6.62
CA ARG A 231 12.27 17.79 -6.62
C ARG A 231 11.60 19.07 -6.12
N VAL A 232 12.16 19.62 -5.05
CA VAL A 232 11.70 20.85 -4.42
C VAL A 232 12.68 21.98 -4.74
N SER A 233 12.20 23.21 -4.86
CA SER A 233 13.04 24.34 -5.19
C SER A 233 14.15 24.57 -4.15
N PRO A 234 15.36 25.01 -4.55
CA PRO A 234 16.48 25.17 -3.62
C PRO A 234 16.20 26.12 -2.46
N GLY A 235 15.39 27.16 -2.68
CA GLY A 235 15.01 28.12 -1.64
C GLY A 235 14.19 27.48 -0.52
N VAL A 236 13.31 26.53 -0.84
CA VAL A 236 12.53 25.79 0.15
C VAL A 236 13.42 24.80 0.91
N ILE A 237 14.33 24.10 0.22
CA ILE A 237 15.29 23.20 0.86
C ILE A 237 16.13 23.96 1.88
N LEU A 238 16.69 25.12 1.50
CA LEU A 238 17.47 25.98 2.41
C LEU A 238 16.62 26.49 3.59
N GLY A 239 15.36 26.84 3.33
CA GLY A 239 14.40 27.21 4.36
C GLY A 239 14.17 26.09 5.38
N HIS A 240 13.97 24.86 4.91
CA HIS A 240 13.80 23.69 5.77
C HIS A 240 15.07 23.39 6.59
N VAL A 241 16.26 23.46 5.99
CA VAL A 241 17.53 23.28 6.72
C VAL A 241 17.64 24.27 7.88
N LYS A 242 17.36 25.56 7.63
CA LYS A 242 17.37 26.60 8.69
C LYS A 242 16.27 26.41 9.73
N ALA A 243 15.12 25.86 9.36
CA ALA A 243 14.05 25.54 10.30
C ALA A 243 14.45 24.36 11.21
N LEU A 244 15.12 23.34 10.66
CA LEU A 244 15.59 22.17 11.40
C LEU A 244 16.65 22.50 12.45
N GLU A 245 17.40 23.59 12.30
CA GLU A 245 18.30 24.11 13.34
C GLU A 245 17.55 24.60 14.60
N LYS A 246 16.25 24.92 14.47
CA LYS A 246 15.43 25.52 15.54
C LYS A 246 14.34 24.58 16.06
N GLU A 247 13.72 23.81 15.18
CA GLU A 247 12.62 22.90 15.52
C GLU A 247 12.62 21.62 14.69
N THR A 248 11.96 20.58 15.19
CA THR A 248 11.82 19.31 14.48
C THR A 248 10.71 19.38 13.43
N ALA A 249 10.92 18.75 12.27
CA ALA A 249 9.85 18.50 11.31
C ALA A 249 8.73 17.65 11.93
N LYS A 250 7.47 18.03 11.69
CA LYS A 250 6.28 17.37 12.23
C LYS A 250 5.55 16.67 11.10
N TYR A 251 5.24 15.39 11.27
CA TYR A 251 4.42 14.60 10.35
C TYR A 251 3.15 14.18 11.09
N PRO A 252 2.00 14.81 10.81
CA PRO A 252 0.76 14.48 11.49
C PRO A 252 0.31 13.10 11.00
N ILE A 253 0.12 12.19 11.96
CA ILE A 253 -0.46 10.89 11.72
C ILE A 253 -1.93 10.96 12.14
N THR A 254 -2.81 10.64 11.21
CA THR A 254 -4.22 10.42 11.51
C THR A 254 -4.43 8.92 11.54
N GLU A 255 -4.81 8.37 12.69
CA GLU A 255 -5.25 6.98 12.75
C GLU A 255 -6.60 6.90 12.04
N HIS A 256 -6.59 6.37 10.81
CA HIS A 256 -7.81 6.11 10.06
C HIS A 256 -8.49 4.87 10.66
N PHE A 257 -9.76 5.02 11.05
CA PHE A 257 -10.63 3.93 11.51
C PHE A 257 -11.71 3.69 10.47
#